data_AF-A0A9E7KTE1-F1
#
_entry.id   AF-A0A9E7KTE1-F1
#
_cell.length_a   1.000
_cell.length_b   1.000
_cell.length_c   1.000
_cell.angle_alpha   90.00
_cell.angle_beta   90.00
_cell.angle_gamma   90.00
#
_symmetry.space_group_name_H-M   'P 1'
#
loop_
_entity.id
_entity.type
_entity.pdbx_description
1 polymer ?
#
loop_
_entity_poly.entity_id
_entity_poly.type
_entity_poly.pdbx_seq_one_letter_code
_entity_poly.pdbx_strand_id
1 'polypeptide(L)'
;MEERTGRGRGLGLRPPRKAPNPSSSIWKPVRSCPARDPKQTCAEAFREKSNPHLDDDDSHRSPNSPYLAGTCPDMCPAKERAQRERLRDLSVFERLKGNPARTSPHLAVKKFCRTISTVDIQESDVRPPPVLQRTLKYLMNLVNSEEHPFEVVHDFVFDRTRSIRQDLSMQNIIDDQAISMYEEMVKFHIVSHNRLVMCWGKSDLSSLCHLNIEQLMKCLLTLFKLYDLNRLSRSLHTNEAEFYSFFVLLHLGGKIQKMGDSLSLWYRQLSLPILQSKKMHFARALIRYSQMGNYKRFFCSLEAEASDLQLRLVEPFLDEVVFL
;
A
#
# COMPACT_ATOMS: atom_id res chain seq x y z
N MET A 1 -81.99 -13.69 -18.58
CA MET A 1 -82.35 -12.26 -18.42
C MET A 1 -81.03 -11.51 -18.36
N GLU A 2 -80.56 -10.95 -19.48
CA GLU A 2 -80.92 -9.61 -20.01
C GLU A 2 -80.07 -8.52 -19.32
N GLU A 3 -79.53 -7.49 -19.97
CA GLU A 3 -79.19 -7.31 -21.40
C GLU A 3 -78.10 -6.20 -21.54
N ARG A 4 -77.59 -6.02 -22.76
CA ARG A 4 -76.93 -4.85 -23.40
C ARG A 4 -77.17 -3.46 -22.72
N THR A 5 -76.36 -2.38 -22.79
CA THR A 5 -75.18 -1.88 -23.59
C THR A 5 -74.60 -0.63 -22.83
N GLY A 6 -73.58 0.15 -23.21
CA GLY A 6 -72.66 0.22 -24.37
C GLY A 6 -72.39 1.68 -24.84
N ARG A 7 -71.17 1.98 -25.35
CA ARG A 7 -70.60 3.33 -25.75
C ARG A 7 -70.09 4.16 -24.55
N GLY A 8 -68.99 4.93 -24.61
CA GLY A 8 -68.01 5.35 -25.65
C GLY A 8 -67.69 6.86 -25.47
N ARG A 9 -66.50 7.45 -25.69
CA ARG A 9 -65.24 7.18 -26.45
C ARG A 9 -64.06 7.86 -25.68
N GLY A 10 -62.76 7.86 -26.04
CA GLY A 10 -61.98 7.20 -27.12
C GLY A 10 -60.48 7.58 -27.06
N LEU A 11 -59.67 6.85 -27.85
CA LEU A 11 -58.48 7.24 -28.67
C LEU A 11 -57.47 8.30 -28.14
N GLY A 12 -56.15 8.11 -28.28
CA GLY A 12 -55.47 7.15 -29.15
C GLY A 12 -53.97 6.92 -28.90
N LEU A 13 -53.42 6.03 -29.72
CA LEU A 13 -52.10 5.38 -29.59
C LEU A 13 -50.99 6.11 -30.37
N ARG A 14 -49.72 5.82 -30.05
CA ARG A 14 -48.63 5.80 -31.05
C ARG A 14 -47.74 4.54 -30.89
N PRO A 15 -47.22 3.94 -31.99
CA PRO A 15 -46.59 2.62 -31.97
C PRO A 15 -45.06 2.64 -32.28
N PRO A 16 -44.36 1.48 -32.21
CA PRO A 16 -42.89 1.38 -32.29
C PRO A 16 -42.32 0.83 -33.63
N ARG A 17 -40.98 0.89 -33.83
CA ARG A 17 -40.09 0.07 -34.71
C ARG A 17 -38.61 0.43 -34.41
N LYS A 18 -37.63 -0.47 -34.24
CA LYS A 18 -36.98 -1.48 -35.13
C LYS A 18 -36.02 -0.90 -36.20
N ALA A 19 -34.80 -1.48 -36.29
CA ALA A 19 -33.72 -1.23 -37.26
C ALA A 19 -33.46 -2.52 -38.12
N PRO A 20 -32.43 -2.67 -39.01
CA PRO A 20 -31.37 -1.75 -39.49
C PRO A 20 -31.06 -1.79 -41.05
N ASN A 21 -29.92 -1.20 -41.48
CA ASN A 21 -29.14 -1.40 -42.74
C ASN A 21 -29.64 -0.77 -44.08
N PRO A 22 -28.76 -0.58 -45.13
CA PRO A 22 -27.39 -0.04 -45.11
C PRO A 22 -27.06 0.92 -46.32
N SER A 23 -25.79 1.37 -46.41
CA SER A 23 -25.02 1.77 -47.63
C SER A 23 -24.75 3.26 -47.98
N SER A 24 -23.68 3.42 -48.77
CA SER A 24 -23.15 4.62 -49.48
C SER A 24 -22.21 5.58 -48.72
N SER A 25 -21.16 5.97 -49.45
CA SER A 25 -19.94 6.67 -49.03
C SER A 25 -19.81 8.05 -49.71
N ILE A 26 -19.07 9.00 -49.12
CA ILE A 26 -18.34 10.08 -49.82
C ILE A 26 -17.23 10.66 -48.90
N TRP A 27 -16.15 11.19 -49.48
CA TRP A 27 -14.87 11.55 -48.82
C TRP A 27 -14.64 13.07 -48.65
N LYS A 28 -13.60 13.39 -47.83
CA LYS A 28 -12.71 14.60 -47.80
C LYS A 28 -13.09 15.76 -46.85
N PRO A 29 -12.12 16.60 -46.40
CA PRO A 29 -10.66 16.38 -46.23
C PRO A 29 -10.07 16.83 -44.86
N VAL A 30 -8.80 16.47 -44.63
CA VAL A 30 -7.96 16.82 -43.47
C VAL A 30 -7.55 18.31 -43.47
N ARG A 31 -7.44 18.93 -42.28
CA ARG A 31 -6.66 20.18 -42.05
C ARG A 31 -5.38 19.88 -41.28
N SER A 32 -4.30 20.54 -41.68
CA SER A 32 -2.96 20.41 -41.10
C SER A 32 -2.79 21.18 -39.78
N CYS A 33 -1.94 20.66 -38.89
CA CYS A 33 -1.39 21.39 -37.74
C CYS A 33 0.11 21.68 -37.97
N PRO A 34 0.64 22.81 -37.49
CA PRO A 34 2.05 23.19 -37.69
C PRO A 34 3.00 22.38 -36.79
N ALA A 35 4.23 22.19 -37.25
CA ALA A 35 5.29 21.52 -36.49
C ALA A 35 5.82 22.39 -35.33
N ARG A 36 6.32 21.74 -34.26
CA ARG A 36 7.13 22.34 -33.19
C ARG A 36 8.31 21.42 -32.86
N ASP A 37 9.44 22.03 -32.52
CA ASP A 37 10.72 21.36 -32.29
C ASP A 37 10.75 20.42 -31.07
N PRO A 38 11.39 19.24 -31.16
CA PRO A 38 11.38 18.24 -30.11
C PRO A 38 12.61 18.32 -29.17
N LYS A 39 12.90 19.48 -28.55
CA LYS A 39 14.06 19.63 -27.64
C LYS A 39 13.86 20.50 -26.38
N GLN A 40 12.68 20.50 -25.76
CA GLN A 40 12.47 20.90 -24.34
C GLN A 40 10.99 20.74 -23.96
N THR A 41 10.60 19.68 -23.23
CA THR A 41 9.32 19.57 -22.46
C THR A 41 9.07 18.23 -21.73
N CYS A 42 10.01 17.27 -21.71
CA CYS A 42 9.75 15.94 -21.12
C CYS A 42 9.89 15.84 -19.58
N ALA A 43 10.52 16.81 -18.90
CA ALA A 43 10.79 16.72 -17.46
C ALA A 43 9.70 17.36 -16.57
N GLU A 44 9.07 18.44 -17.04
CA GLU A 44 8.22 19.29 -16.18
C GLU A 44 6.75 18.84 -16.18
N ALA A 45 6.25 18.30 -17.30
CA ALA A 45 4.85 17.91 -17.47
C ALA A 45 4.41 16.68 -16.64
N PHE A 46 5.34 15.97 -15.99
CA PHE A 46 5.03 14.71 -15.27
C PHE A 46 4.82 14.89 -13.77
N ARG A 47 5.07 16.09 -13.21
CA ARG A 47 5.02 16.31 -11.75
C ARG A 47 3.60 16.43 -11.16
N GLU A 48 2.57 16.47 -12.02
CA GLU A 48 1.22 16.91 -11.62
C GLU A 48 0.09 15.89 -11.85
N LYS A 49 0.35 14.73 -12.47
CA LYS A 49 -0.72 13.81 -12.93
C LYS A 49 -0.50 12.31 -12.67
N SER A 50 0.17 11.98 -11.57
CA SER A 50 0.30 10.59 -11.09
C SER A 50 0.02 10.44 -9.58
N ASN A 51 -1.16 10.90 -9.15
CA ASN A 51 -1.75 10.54 -7.86
C ASN A 51 -2.83 9.45 -8.04
N PRO A 52 -2.50 8.15 -7.89
CA PRO A 52 -3.47 7.22 -7.34
C PRO A 52 -3.72 7.62 -5.87
N HIS A 53 -4.97 7.56 -5.42
CA HIS A 53 -5.44 8.11 -4.14
C HIS A 53 -4.67 7.50 -2.94
N LEU A 54 -3.61 8.19 -2.50
CA LEU A 54 -2.70 7.80 -1.42
C LEU A 54 -2.98 8.70 -0.23
N ASP A 55 -4.00 8.37 0.58
CA ASP A 55 -4.37 9.06 1.82
C ASP A 55 -4.21 10.60 1.73
N ASP A 56 -5.01 11.25 0.87
CA ASP A 56 -4.98 12.71 0.66
C ASP A 56 -5.35 13.49 1.95
N ASP A 57 -4.34 13.76 2.79
CA ASP A 57 -4.32 14.81 3.84
C ASP A 57 -2.91 15.42 3.98
N ASP A 58 -2.12 15.48 2.88
CA ASP A 58 -0.74 16.02 2.86
C ASP A 58 -0.51 17.05 1.73
N SER A 59 -1.58 17.73 1.28
CA SER A 59 -1.56 18.63 0.10
C SER A 59 -1.58 20.13 0.42
N HIS A 60 -1.36 20.53 1.69
CA HIS A 60 -1.39 21.93 2.13
C HIS A 60 -0.10 22.45 2.80
N ARG A 61 1.06 21.87 2.47
CA ARG A 61 2.36 22.45 2.87
C ARG A 61 2.94 23.30 1.74
N SER A 62 3.03 24.61 1.97
CA SER A 62 3.72 25.55 1.07
C SER A 62 5.19 25.12 0.88
N PRO A 63 5.74 25.15 -0.36
CA PRO A 63 7.09 24.65 -0.66
C PRO A 63 8.24 25.40 0.02
N ASN A 64 7.96 26.50 0.73
CA ASN A 64 8.93 27.31 1.46
C ASN A 64 8.86 27.13 3.00
N SER A 65 8.08 26.19 3.52
CA SER A 65 8.10 25.84 4.95
C SER A 65 9.37 25.05 5.27
N PRO A 66 10.21 25.45 6.27
CA PRO A 66 11.32 24.61 6.69
C PRO A 66 10.80 23.26 7.17
N TYR A 67 11.53 22.19 6.83
CA TYR A 67 11.19 20.84 7.27
C TYR A 67 11.14 20.78 8.80
N LEU A 68 10.12 20.11 9.33
CA LEU A 68 9.97 19.96 10.77
C LEU A 68 11.07 19.02 11.26
N ALA A 69 11.85 19.41 12.27
CA ALA A 69 12.85 18.54 12.89
C ALA A 69 12.26 17.94 14.18
N GLY A 70 12.10 16.62 14.25
CA GLY A 70 11.55 15.97 15.45
C GLY A 70 12.54 16.00 16.62
N THR A 71 12.07 16.35 17.82
CA THR A 71 12.89 16.43 19.03
C THR A 71 12.43 15.49 20.16
N CYS A 72 11.41 14.65 19.93
CA CYS A 72 10.95 13.67 20.91
C CYS A 72 12.03 12.60 21.22
N PRO A 73 12.55 12.49 22.45
CA PRO A 73 13.60 11.51 22.80
C PRO A 73 13.07 10.07 22.96
N ASP A 74 11.76 9.92 23.08
CA ASP A 74 11.08 8.69 23.48
C ASP A 74 10.28 8.05 22.33
N MET A 75 9.93 6.78 22.46
CA MET A 75 9.13 6.07 21.45
C MET A 75 7.70 6.61 21.30
N CYS A 76 7.25 7.44 22.26
CA CYS A 76 5.95 8.15 22.31
C CYS A 76 6.15 9.53 22.98
N PRO A 77 5.67 10.66 22.43
CA PRO A 77 5.77 11.98 23.05
C PRO A 77 5.15 12.05 24.45
N ALA A 78 5.76 12.81 25.37
CA ALA A 78 5.30 12.92 26.76
C ALA A 78 3.84 13.43 26.89
N LYS A 79 3.45 14.36 26.00
CA LYS A 79 2.08 14.89 25.85
C LYS A 79 1.08 13.78 25.49
N GLU A 80 1.42 12.96 24.49
CA GLU A 80 0.59 11.80 24.11
C GLU A 80 0.51 10.77 25.24
N ARG A 81 1.63 10.43 25.90
CA ARG A 81 1.65 9.48 27.03
C ARG A 81 0.68 9.91 28.13
N ALA A 82 0.78 11.15 28.60
CA ALA A 82 -0.07 11.69 29.67
C ALA A 82 -1.55 11.74 29.25
N GLN A 83 -1.84 12.10 28.00
CA GLN A 83 -3.20 12.04 27.45
C GLN A 83 -3.75 10.60 27.45
N ARG A 84 -2.95 9.62 27.02
CA ARG A 84 -3.37 8.21 26.92
C ARG A 84 -3.49 7.52 28.27
N GLU A 85 -2.68 7.89 29.26
CA GLU A 85 -2.90 7.52 30.68
C GLU A 85 -4.23 8.06 31.20
N ARG A 86 -4.51 9.35 31.00
CA ARG A 86 -5.76 10.01 31.41
C ARG A 86 -6.99 9.37 30.77
N LEU A 87 -6.92 9.05 29.48
CA LEU A 87 -8.00 8.43 28.71
C LEU A 87 -8.06 6.90 28.84
N ARG A 88 -7.11 6.27 29.55
CA ARG A 88 -6.94 4.81 29.67
C ARG A 88 -6.78 4.08 28.32
N ASP A 89 -6.23 4.78 27.34
CA ASP A 89 -6.02 4.33 25.97
C ASP A 89 -4.62 3.70 25.78
N LEU A 90 -4.27 2.75 26.65
CA LEU A 90 -3.01 2.01 26.62
C LEU A 90 -3.21 0.58 26.12
N SER A 91 -2.46 0.18 25.09
CA SER A 91 -2.38 -1.22 24.65
C SER A 91 -1.76 -2.09 25.75
N VAL A 92 -1.98 -3.41 25.71
CA VAL A 92 -1.43 -4.35 26.70
C VAL A 92 0.09 -4.23 26.83
N PHE A 93 0.81 -4.03 25.71
CA PHE A 93 2.26 -3.83 25.64
C PHE A 93 2.75 -2.51 26.25
N GLU A 94 1.86 -1.55 26.50
CA GLU A 94 2.20 -0.21 26.99
C GLU A 94 1.91 -0.04 28.50
N ARG A 95 1.35 -1.06 29.16
CA ARG A 95 0.86 -0.97 30.55
C ARG A 95 1.93 -1.31 31.57
N LEU A 96 2.25 -0.36 32.44
CA LEU A 96 3.17 -0.58 33.55
C LEU A 96 2.54 -1.55 34.56
N LYS A 97 3.11 -2.76 34.67
CA LYS A 97 2.60 -3.86 35.52
C LYS A 97 1.13 -4.18 35.22
N GLY A 98 0.73 -4.14 33.95
CA GLY A 98 -0.64 -4.43 33.49
C GLY A 98 -1.69 -3.36 33.80
N ASN A 99 -1.34 -2.26 34.49
CA ASN A 99 -2.29 -1.20 34.84
C ASN A 99 -2.73 -0.39 33.60
N PRO A 100 -4.03 -0.34 33.24
CA PRO A 100 -4.52 0.34 32.03
C PRO A 100 -4.46 1.87 32.08
N ALA A 101 -4.14 2.46 33.24
CA ALA A 101 -4.03 3.91 33.44
C ALA A 101 -2.58 4.36 33.73
N ARG A 102 -1.57 3.48 33.57
CA ARG A 102 -0.16 3.82 33.82
C ARG A 102 0.76 3.22 32.76
N THR A 103 1.68 4.02 32.24
CA THR A 103 2.71 3.59 31.29
C THR A 103 4.13 3.95 31.80
N SER A 104 5.14 3.80 30.94
CA SER A 104 6.45 4.40 31.13
C SER A 104 7.03 4.83 29.77
N PRO A 105 8.03 5.73 29.73
CA PRO A 105 8.70 6.14 28.48
C PRO A 105 9.34 4.98 27.69
N HIS A 106 9.63 3.86 28.37
CA HIS A 106 10.21 2.66 27.77
C HIS A 106 9.18 1.69 27.17
N LEU A 107 7.88 1.85 27.48
CA LEU A 107 6.80 0.98 27.02
C LEU A 107 5.90 1.66 25.98
N ALA A 108 5.55 2.94 26.19
CA ALA A 108 4.64 3.67 25.33
C ALA A 108 5.23 3.90 23.93
N VAL A 109 4.46 3.63 22.88
CA VAL A 109 4.84 3.92 21.48
C VAL A 109 3.79 4.84 20.85
N LYS A 110 4.23 5.88 20.15
CA LYS A 110 3.39 6.91 19.50
C LYS A 110 2.33 6.23 18.61
N LYS A 111 1.04 6.50 18.85
CA LYS A 111 -0.03 6.01 17.96
C LYS A 111 0.05 6.68 16.58
N PHE A 112 -0.59 6.07 15.58
CA PHE A 112 -0.82 6.74 14.30
C PHE A 112 -1.97 7.75 14.42
N CYS A 113 -1.74 8.99 13.99
CA CYS A 113 -2.79 10.00 13.96
C CYS A 113 -3.44 10.04 12.56
N ARG A 114 -4.77 9.89 12.46
CA ARG A 114 -5.46 9.86 11.15
C ARG A 114 -5.55 11.22 10.47
N THR A 115 -5.62 12.29 11.25
CA THR A 115 -5.88 13.67 10.80
C THR A 115 -4.84 14.57 11.43
N ILE A 116 -4.00 15.21 10.61
CA ILE A 116 -2.92 16.06 11.10
C ILE A 116 -3.30 17.54 10.92
N SER A 117 -3.56 18.23 12.02
CA SER A 117 -3.50 19.69 12.03
C SER A 117 -2.03 20.12 12.06
N THR A 118 -1.50 20.57 10.92
CA THR A 118 -0.11 21.07 10.81
C THR A 118 0.14 22.32 11.66
N VAL A 119 -0.92 23.02 12.09
CA VAL A 119 -0.87 24.21 12.96
C VAL A 119 -0.54 23.83 14.41
N ASP A 120 -0.86 22.61 14.85
CA ASP A 120 -0.76 22.20 16.26
C ASP A 120 0.45 21.30 16.58
N ILE A 121 1.17 20.80 15.56
CA ILE A 121 2.33 19.92 15.78
C ILE A 121 3.52 20.72 16.31
N GLN A 122 4.05 20.30 17.45
CA GLN A 122 5.35 20.77 17.94
C GLN A 122 6.47 19.79 17.55
N GLU A 123 7.71 20.27 17.47
CA GLU A 123 8.90 19.42 17.26
C GLU A 123 8.97 18.27 18.27
N SER A 124 8.59 18.54 19.53
CA SER A 124 8.53 17.55 20.62
C SER A 124 7.48 16.45 20.43
N ASP A 125 6.54 16.63 19.51
CA ASP A 125 5.51 15.64 19.17
C ASP A 125 6.00 14.66 18.07
N VAL A 126 7.19 14.87 17.49
CA VAL A 126 7.76 14.06 16.38
C VAL A 126 9.11 13.44 16.78
N ARG A 127 9.32 12.16 16.43
CA ARG A 127 10.54 11.41 16.78
C ARG A 127 11.64 11.59 15.72
N PRO A 128 12.88 11.94 16.09
CA PRO A 128 14.01 12.01 15.16
C PRO A 128 14.44 10.62 14.66
N PRO A 129 15.22 10.54 13.57
CA PRO A 129 15.63 9.27 12.94
C PRO A 129 16.19 8.19 13.89
N PRO A 130 17.07 8.49 14.88
CA PRO A 130 17.59 7.47 15.80
C PRO A 130 16.51 6.88 16.72
N VAL A 131 15.51 7.69 17.09
CA VAL A 131 14.38 7.26 17.90
C VAL A 131 13.40 6.43 17.06
N LEU A 132 13.22 6.76 15.78
CA LEU A 132 12.43 5.95 14.85
C LEU A 132 13.05 4.56 14.65
N GLN A 133 14.36 4.48 14.40
CA GLN A 133 15.08 3.19 14.30
C GLN A 133 14.92 2.33 15.56
N ARG A 134 15.18 2.90 16.75
CA ARG A 134 15.09 2.13 18.01
C ARG A 134 13.64 1.69 18.30
N THR A 135 12.66 2.51 17.92
CA THR A 135 11.24 2.16 18.00
C THR A 135 10.91 1.01 17.06
N LEU A 136 11.35 1.05 15.81
CA LEU A 136 11.08 -0.03 14.85
C LEU A 136 11.69 -1.35 15.33
N LYS A 137 12.94 -1.32 15.83
CA LYS A 137 13.60 -2.51 16.41
C LYS A 137 12.83 -3.07 17.61
N TYR A 138 12.32 -2.20 18.50
CA TYR A 138 11.47 -2.62 19.61
C TYR A 138 10.18 -3.30 19.12
N LEU A 139 9.52 -2.75 18.09
CA LEU A 139 8.32 -3.34 17.51
C LEU A 139 8.61 -4.69 16.83
N MET A 140 9.71 -4.83 16.07
CA MET A 140 10.07 -6.09 15.43
C MET A 140 10.40 -7.20 16.46
N ASN A 141 10.95 -6.85 17.62
CA ASN A 141 11.12 -7.80 18.72
C ASN A 141 9.76 -8.31 19.26
N LEU A 142 8.71 -7.48 19.28
CA LEU A 142 7.37 -7.90 19.69
C LEU A 142 6.73 -8.86 18.68
N VAL A 143 6.96 -8.68 17.37
CA VAL A 143 6.47 -9.58 16.30
C VAL A 143 6.98 -11.02 16.49
N ASN A 144 8.19 -11.15 17.03
CA ASN A 144 8.86 -12.42 17.32
C ASN A 144 8.53 -12.98 18.72
N SER A 145 7.70 -12.29 19.52
CA SER A 145 7.24 -12.78 20.83
C SER A 145 6.03 -13.69 20.69
N GLU A 146 5.94 -14.69 21.58
CA GLU A 146 4.80 -15.62 21.72
C GLU A 146 3.96 -15.32 22.98
N GLU A 147 4.28 -14.26 23.73
CA GLU A 147 3.58 -13.89 24.98
C GLU A 147 2.11 -13.51 24.79
N HIS A 148 1.72 -13.13 23.57
CA HIS A 148 0.38 -12.66 23.24
C HIS A 148 -0.12 -13.27 21.90
N PRO A 149 -1.45 -13.42 21.71
CA PRO A 149 -2.01 -13.83 20.42
C PRO A 149 -1.55 -12.90 19.30
N PHE A 150 -1.23 -13.47 18.14
CA PHE A 150 -0.57 -12.72 17.07
C PHE A 150 -1.43 -11.58 16.53
N GLU A 151 -2.75 -11.70 16.56
CA GLU A 151 -3.70 -10.67 16.17
C GLU A 151 -3.52 -9.40 17.03
N VAL A 152 -3.29 -9.56 18.34
CA VAL A 152 -3.05 -8.47 19.30
C VAL A 152 -1.70 -7.81 19.06
N VAL A 153 -0.66 -8.61 18.75
CA VAL A 153 0.67 -8.13 18.38
C VAL A 153 0.63 -7.37 17.05
N HIS A 154 -0.05 -7.94 16.05
CA HIS A 154 -0.26 -7.35 14.73
C HIS A 154 -0.90 -5.99 14.86
N ASP A 155 -2.08 -5.87 15.48
CA ASP A 155 -2.84 -4.62 15.53
C ASP A 155 -2.05 -3.50 16.22
N PHE A 156 -1.27 -3.85 17.24
CA PHE A 156 -0.36 -2.91 17.88
C PHE A 156 0.77 -2.47 16.93
N VAL A 157 1.55 -3.41 16.39
CA VAL A 157 2.71 -3.10 15.54
C VAL A 157 2.28 -2.39 14.26
N PHE A 158 1.18 -2.82 13.64
CA PHE A 158 0.57 -2.24 12.45
C PHE A 158 0.22 -0.75 12.64
N ASP A 159 -0.37 -0.36 13.77
CA ASP A 159 -0.63 1.06 14.08
C ASP A 159 0.68 1.83 14.30
N ARG A 160 1.64 1.23 15.02
CA ARG A 160 2.90 1.92 15.37
C ARG A 160 3.86 2.07 14.18
N THR A 161 3.90 1.15 13.22
CA THR A 161 4.68 1.31 11.98
C THR A 161 4.10 2.40 11.07
N ARG A 162 2.77 2.57 11.03
CA ARG A 162 2.14 3.73 10.36
C ARG A 162 2.54 5.05 11.02
N SER A 163 2.62 5.09 12.36
CA SER A 163 3.13 6.25 13.09
C SER A 163 4.60 6.56 12.78
N ILE A 164 5.44 5.54 12.59
CA ILE A 164 6.85 5.70 12.17
C ILE A 164 6.92 6.30 10.76
N ARG A 165 6.17 5.76 9.79
CA ARG A 165 6.06 6.31 8.43
C ARG A 165 5.59 7.76 8.41
N GLN A 166 4.62 8.09 9.25
CA GLN A 166 4.10 9.45 9.42
C GLN A 166 5.19 10.42 9.91
N ASP A 167 5.97 10.04 10.93
CA ASP A 167 7.10 10.85 11.40
C ASP A 167 8.22 10.98 10.35
N LEU A 168 8.48 9.95 9.53
CA LEU A 168 9.44 10.03 8.42
C LEU A 168 8.98 11.05 7.36
N SER A 169 7.70 11.05 7.00
CA SER A 169 7.11 11.97 6.02
C SER A 169 7.14 13.42 6.50
N MET A 170 6.70 13.68 7.75
CA MET A 170 6.64 15.05 8.31
C MET A 170 8.01 15.76 8.35
N GLN A 171 9.08 14.97 8.50
CA GLN A 171 10.47 15.41 8.55
C GLN A 171 11.18 15.33 7.18
N ASN A 172 10.53 14.80 6.14
CA ASN A 172 11.10 14.56 4.81
C ASN A 172 12.42 13.74 4.83
N ILE A 173 12.48 12.69 5.65
CA ILE A 173 13.67 11.84 5.78
C ILE A 173 13.69 10.82 4.63
N ILE A 174 14.72 10.88 3.79
CA ILE A 174 14.83 10.11 2.54
C ILE A 174 16.17 9.35 2.36
N ASP A 175 16.90 9.10 3.45
CA ASP A 175 18.22 8.45 3.44
C ASP A 175 18.16 6.90 3.43
N ASP A 176 19.33 6.23 3.38
CA ASP A 176 19.42 4.76 3.47
C ASP A 176 18.81 4.21 4.77
N GLN A 177 18.80 5.01 5.83
CA GLN A 177 18.22 4.65 7.13
C GLN A 177 16.69 4.61 7.04
N ALA A 178 16.07 5.57 6.33
CA ALA A 178 14.65 5.48 5.96
C ALA A 178 14.40 4.26 5.05
N ILE A 179 15.20 4.03 4.01
CA ILE A 179 15.08 2.85 3.13
C ILE A 179 15.06 1.55 3.95
N SER A 180 16.05 1.35 4.83
CA SER A 180 16.13 0.16 5.69
C SER A 180 14.92 0.03 6.63
N MET A 181 14.41 1.13 7.19
CA MET A 181 13.18 1.08 7.99
C MET A 181 11.96 0.68 7.15
N TYR A 182 11.84 1.17 5.91
CA TYR A 182 10.76 0.77 4.99
C TYR A 182 10.90 -0.69 4.54
N GLU A 183 12.12 -1.19 4.28
CA GLU A 183 12.36 -2.62 4.01
C GLU A 183 11.85 -3.51 5.16
N GLU A 184 12.19 -3.19 6.41
CA GLU A 184 11.73 -3.93 7.59
C GLU A 184 10.22 -3.86 7.79
N MET A 185 9.60 -2.69 7.57
CA MET A 185 8.13 -2.55 7.64
C MET A 185 7.42 -3.37 6.55
N VAL A 186 7.98 -3.46 5.34
CA VAL A 186 7.47 -4.36 4.28
C VAL A 186 7.59 -5.83 4.71
N LYS A 187 8.73 -6.27 5.25
CA LYS A 187 8.92 -7.64 5.76
C LYS A 187 7.90 -7.97 6.84
N PHE A 188 7.66 -7.06 7.79
CA PHE A 188 6.62 -7.18 8.81
C PHE A 188 5.25 -7.42 8.18
N HIS A 189 4.83 -6.62 7.20
CA HIS A 189 3.52 -6.77 6.58
C HIS A 189 3.37 -8.10 5.81
N ILE A 190 4.43 -8.58 5.14
CA ILE A 190 4.44 -9.88 4.45
C ILE A 190 4.29 -11.04 5.45
N VAL A 191 5.14 -11.08 6.48
CA VAL A 191 5.09 -12.12 7.53
C VAL A 191 3.77 -12.08 8.29
N SER A 192 3.22 -10.88 8.54
CA SER A 192 1.93 -10.72 9.21
C SER A 192 0.77 -11.21 8.37
N HIS A 193 0.76 -10.95 7.05
CA HIS A 193 -0.29 -11.45 6.18
C HIS A 193 -0.33 -12.99 6.22
N ASN A 194 0.82 -13.62 6.05
CA ASN A 194 0.99 -15.06 6.12
C ASN A 194 0.46 -15.63 7.45
N ARG A 195 0.92 -15.10 8.60
CA ARG A 195 0.48 -15.56 9.93
C ARG A 195 -1.01 -15.35 10.20
N LEU A 196 -1.59 -14.22 9.77
CA LEU A 196 -3.03 -13.94 9.94
C LEU A 196 -3.89 -14.92 9.12
N VAL A 197 -3.49 -15.22 7.88
CA VAL A 197 -4.18 -16.20 7.03
C VAL A 197 -4.04 -17.62 7.57
N MET A 198 -2.85 -18.02 8.05
CA MET A 198 -2.65 -19.33 8.68
C MET A 198 -3.38 -19.50 10.03
N CYS A 199 -3.90 -18.42 10.61
CA CYS A 199 -4.76 -18.44 11.80
C CYS A 199 -6.27 -18.43 11.46
N TRP A 200 -6.65 -18.45 10.17
CA TRP A 200 -8.04 -18.58 9.75
C TRP A 200 -8.66 -19.88 10.28
N GLY A 201 -9.79 -19.74 11.00
CA GLY A 201 -10.42 -20.81 11.76
C GLY A 201 -10.84 -20.41 13.17
N LYS A 202 -10.34 -19.28 13.69
CA LYS A 202 -10.71 -18.74 15.03
C LYS A 202 -11.66 -17.53 14.99
N SER A 203 -11.63 -16.74 13.92
CA SER A 203 -12.43 -15.52 13.74
C SER A 203 -12.38 -15.03 12.28
N ASP A 204 -13.31 -14.16 11.87
CA ASP A 204 -13.23 -13.47 10.57
C ASP A 204 -12.16 -12.37 10.63
N LEU A 205 -10.99 -12.68 10.08
CA LEU A 205 -9.84 -11.78 9.96
C LEU A 205 -9.73 -11.13 8.56
N SER A 206 -10.75 -11.26 7.71
CA SER A 206 -10.72 -10.77 6.32
C SER A 206 -10.42 -9.27 6.23
N SER A 207 -11.03 -8.48 7.11
CA SER A 207 -10.82 -7.02 7.19
C SER A 207 -9.39 -6.64 7.60
N LEU A 208 -8.79 -7.34 8.58
CA LEU A 208 -7.40 -7.16 8.98
C LEU A 208 -6.44 -7.53 7.84
N CYS A 209 -6.69 -8.66 7.17
CA CYS A 209 -5.88 -9.10 6.03
C CYS A 209 -5.91 -8.08 4.88
N HIS A 210 -7.09 -7.57 4.50
CA HIS A 210 -7.23 -6.54 3.46
C HIS A 210 -6.47 -5.26 3.84
N LEU A 211 -6.67 -4.76 5.07
CA LEU A 211 -6.03 -3.53 5.54
C LEU A 211 -4.49 -3.68 5.66
N ASN A 212 -4.00 -4.87 6.02
CA ASN A 212 -2.57 -5.17 6.01
C ASN A 212 -1.97 -5.15 4.60
N ILE A 213 -2.65 -5.73 3.61
CA ILE A 213 -2.23 -5.66 2.20
C ILE A 213 -2.25 -4.23 1.66
N GLU A 214 -3.26 -3.42 2.01
CA GLU A 214 -3.33 -2.01 1.63
C GLU A 214 -2.11 -1.22 2.17
N GLN A 215 -1.73 -1.43 3.43
CA GLN A 215 -0.55 -0.76 4.00
C GLN A 215 0.78 -1.33 3.51
N LEU A 216 0.86 -2.63 3.19
CA LEU A 216 1.99 -3.21 2.47
C LEU A 216 2.20 -2.50 1.12
N MET A 217 1.13 -2.28 0.35
CA MET A 217 1.18 -1.58 -0.93
C MET A 217 1.63 -0.12 -0.77
N LYS A 218 1.04 0.63 0.17
CA LYS A 218 1.45 2.01 0.49
C LYS A 218 2.92 2.09 0.95
N CYS A 219 3.39 1.10 1.71
CA CYS A 219 4.78 0.99 2.17
C CYS A 219 5.75 0.71 1.00
N LEU A 220 5.44 -0.25 0.12
CA LEU A 220 6.21 -0.57 -1.08
C LEU A 220 6.30 0.62 -2.05
N LEU A 221 5.19 1.30 -2.34
CA LEU A 221 5.18 2.48 -3.23
C LEU A 221 6.06 3.61 -2.69
N THR A 222 6.08 3.83 -1.37
CA THR A 222 6.97 4.80 -0.75
C THR A 222 8.43 4.36 -0.83
N LEU A 223 8.72 3.09 -0.59
CA LEU A 223 10.06 2.50 -0.70
C LEU A 223 10.63 2.64 -2.13
N PHE A 224 9.81 2.44 -3.16
CA PHE A 224 10.23 2.66 -4.56
C PHE A 224 10.59 4.12 -4.84
N LYS A 225 9.80 5.07 -4.33
CA LYS A 225 10.13 6.50 -4.41
C LYS A 225 11.45 6.82 -3.70
N LEU A 226 11.74 6.19 -2.56
CA LEU A 226 13.02 6.33 -1.86
C LEU A 226 14.20 5.75 -2.66
N TYR A 227 14.04 4.58 -3.28
CA TYR A 227 15.06 4.03 -4.18
C TYR A 227 15.33 4.98 -5.36
N ASP A 228 14.29 5.46 -6.05
CA ASP A 228 14.46 6.35 -7.21
C ASP A 228 15.12 7.70 -6.84
N LEU A 229 14.79 8.28 -5.68
CA LEU A 229 15.45 9.49 -5.19
C LEU A 229 16.94 9.27 -4.89
N ASN A 230 17.32 8.10 -4.37
CA ASN A 230 18.72 7.76 -4.08
C ASN A 230 19.48 7.16 -5.27
N ARG A 231 18.79 6.74 -6.34
CA ARG A 231 19.37 6.20 -7.57
C ARG A 231 20.23 7.22 -8.33
N LEU A 232 19.96 8.52 -8.16
CA LEU A 232 20.71 9.60 -8.82
C LEU A 232 22.09 9.86 -8.19
N SER A 233 22.31 9.44 -6.94
CA SER A 233 23.54 9.69 -6.20
C SER A 233 24.39 8.43 -5.97
N ARG A 234 23.86 7.23 -6.24
CA ARG A 234 24.46 5.94 -5.83
C ARG A 234 24.18 4.79 -6.80
N SER A 235 24.93 3.70 -6.62
CA SER A 235 24.63 2.39 -7.22
C SER A 235 23.32 1.80 -6.68
N LEU A 236 22.75 0.83 -7.41
CA LEU A 236 21.54 0.09 -7.02
C LEU A 236 21.66 -0.51 -5.60
N HIS A 237 20.58 -0.39 -4.80
CA HIS A 237 20.49 -1.05 -3.50
C HIS A 237 20.38 -2.57 -3.67
N THR A 238 21.13 -3.34 -2.88
CA THR A 238 21.32 -4.80 -3.06
C THR A 238 20.01 -5.59 -3.12
N ASN A 239 19.01 -5.18 -2.33
CA ASN A 239 17.73 -5.90 -2.21
C ASN A 239 16.63 -5.32 -3.12
N GLU A 240 16.88 -4.21 -3.81
CA GLU A 240 15.87 -3.40 -4.49
C GLU A 240 14.90 -4.26 -5.32
N ALA A 241 15.45 -5.11 -6.18
CA ALA A 241 14.67 -5.94 -7.09
C ALA A 241 13.84 -7.05 -6.40
N GLU A 242 14.17 -7.43 -5.16
CA GLU A 242 13.33 -8.31 -4.35
C GLU A 242 12.06 -7.58 -3.89
N PHE A 243 12.18 -6.31 -3.45
CA PHE A 243 11.03 -5.49 -3.08
C PHE A 243 10.12 -5.17 -4.28
N TYR A 244 10.68 -4.87 -5.46
CA TYR A 244 9.90 -4.76 -6.69
C TYR A 244 9.17 -6.08 -7.04
N SER A 245 9.77 -7.24 -6.73
CA SER A 245 9.13 -8.53 -6.98
C SER A 245 7.90 -8.78 -6.09
N PHE A 246 7.89 -8.29 -4.85
CA PHE A 246 6.73 -8.38 -3.96
C PHE A 246 5.52 -7.63 -4.53
N PHE A 247 5.74 -6.43 -5.10
CA PHE A 247 4.68 -5.66 -5.77
C PHE A 247 4.08 -6.43 -6.95
N VAL A 248 4.91 -7.12 -7.73
CA VAL A 248 4.43 -7.99 -8.82
C VAL A 248 3.64 -9.19 -8.28
N LEU A 249 4.15 -9.90 -7.27
CA LEU A 249 3.51 -11.09 -6.71
C LEU A 249 2.16 -10.79 -6.04
N LEU A 250 1.97 -9.59 -5.49
CA LEU A 250 0.67 -9.13 -4.95
C LEU A 250 -0.45 -9.06 -6.02
N HIS A 251 -0.11 -9.10 -7.31
CA HIS A 251 -1.10 -9.20 -8.39
C HIS A 251 -1.56 -10.64 -8.70
N LEU A 252 -1.08 -11.65 -7.94
CA LEU A 252 -1.65 -13.01 -7.94
C LEU A 252 -2.97 -13.08 -7.16
N GLY A 253 -3.12 -12.30 -6.08
CA GLY A 253 -4.35 -12.28 -5.27
C GLY A 253 -5.52 -11.66 -6.04
N GLY A 254 -6.53 -12.47 -6.36
CA GLY A 254 -7.64 -12.06 -7.23
C GLY A 254 -8.54 -10.99 -6.61
N LYS A 255 -8.55 -10.92 -5.28
CA LYS A 255 -9.36 -9.99 -4.47
C LYS A 255 -8.66 -8.66 -4.15
N ILE A 256 -7.38 -8.50 -4.50
CA ILE A 256 -6.62 -7.27 -4.20
C ILE A 256 -7.03 -6.18 -5.18
N GLN A 257 -7.48 -5.04 -4.67
CA GLN A 257 -7.76 -3.86 -5.48
C GLN A 257 -6.48 -3.42 -6.19
N LYS A 258 -6.46 -3.49 -7.53
CA LYS A 258 -5.31 -3.12 -8.36
C LYS A 258 -5.09 -1.61 -8.25
N MET A 259 -4.12 -1.20 -7.44
CA MET A 259 -3.88 0.20 -7.14
C MET A 259 -3.00 0.85 -8.22
N GLY A 260 -3.61 1.75 -9.01
CA GLY A 260 -2.91 2.57 -10.00
C GLY A 260 -2.96 2.02 -11.42
N ASP A 261 -1.97 2.41 -12.23
CA ASP A 261 -1.83 1.99 -13.62
C ASP A 261 -1.66 0.47 -13.76
N SER A 262 -2.07 -0.08 -14.91
CA SER A 262 -1.78 -1.48 -15.27
C SER A 262 -0.30 -1.82 -15.07
N LEU A 263 0.01 -3.02 -14.56
CA LEU A 263 1.39 -3.54 -14.45
C LEU A 263 2.22 -3.30 -15.72
N SER A 264 1.60 -3.37 -16.90
CA SER A 264 2.26 -3.11 -18.19
C SER A 264 2.80 -1.68 -18.34
N LEU A 265 2.15 -0.68 -17.74
CA LEU A 265 2.63 0.70 -17.69
C LEU A 265 3.69 0.88 -16.61
N TRP A 266 3.47 0.30 -15.41
CA TRP A 266 4.43 0.34 -14.31
C TRP A 266 5.78 -0.29 -14.68
N TYR A 267 5.79 -1.43 -15.39
CA TYR A 267 7.03 -2.04 -15.90
C TYR A 267 7.86 -1.12 -16.81
N ARG A 268 7.24 -0.13 -17.49
CA ARG A 268 7.96 0.83 -18.36
C ARG A 268 8.75 1.88 -17.57
N GLN A 269 8.46 2.03 -16.27
CA GLN A 269 9.14 2.97 -15.37
C GLN A 269 10.37 2.33 -14.71
N LEU A 270 10.48 0.99 -14.73
CA LEU A 270 11.58 0.26 -14.08
C LEU A 270 12.86 0.22 -14.91
N SER A 271 14.00 0.24 -14.22
CA SER A 271 15.31 0.10 -14.86
C SER A 271 15.56 -1.33 -15.36
N LEU A 272 16.37 -1.46 -16.42
CA LEU A 272 16.72 -2.77 -17.00
C LEU A 272 17.36 -3.74 -15.99
N PRO A 273 18.29 -3.33 -15.09
CA PRO A 273 18.85 -4.23 -14.08
C PRO A 273 17.82 -4.83 -13.13
N ILE A 274 16.79 -4.05 -12.74
CA ILE A 274 15.67 -4.56 -11.92
C ILE A 274 14.89 -5.60 -12.72
N LEU A 275 14.48 -5.26 -13.94
CA LEU A 275 13.68 -6.13 -14.82
C LEU A 275 14.37 -7.45 -15.19
N GLN A 276 15.70 -7.47 -15.25
CA GLN A 276 16.55 -8.62 -15.57
C GLN A 276 16.98 -9.44 -14.33
N SER A 277 16.72 -8.94 -13.12
CA SER A 277 17.06 -9.66 -11.89
C SER A 277 16.34 -11.01 -11.79
N LYS A 278 16.96 -11.97 -11.09
CA LYS A 278 16.35 -13.28 -10.81
C LYS A 278 14.99 -13.14 -10.11
N LYS A 279 14.90 -12.24 -9.12
CA LYS A 279 13.69 -11.96 -8.34
C LYS A 279 12.52 -11.48 -9.20
N MET A 280 12.78 -10.59 -10.15
CA MET A 280 11.74 -10.09 -11.07
C MET A 280 11.40 -11.08 -12.17
N HIS A 281 12.38 -11.85 -12.68
CA HIS A 281 12.10 -12.94 -13.62
C HIS A 281 11.18 -14.01 -12.99
N PHE A 282 11.49 -14.44 -11.76
CA PHE A 282 10.65 -15.32 -10.96
C PHE A 282 9.21 -14.80 -10.83
N ALA A 283 9.02 -13.58 -10.32
CA ALA A 283 7.69 -13.02 -10.09
C ALA A 283 6.87 -12.88 -11.38
N ARG A 284 7.52 -12.46 -12.48
CA ARG A 284 6.89 -12.38 -13.82
C ARG A 284 6.55 -13.76 -14.39
N ALA A 285 7.34 -14.78 -14.08
CA ALA A 285 7.07 -16.16 -14.49
C ALA A 285 5.86 -16.74 -13.74
N LEU A 286 5.77 -16.56 -12.41
CA LEU A 286 4.62 -17.03 -11.63
C LEU A 286 3.29 -16.40 -12.09
N ILE A 287 3.26 -15.07 -12.27
CA ILE A 287 2.09 -14.36 -12.83
C ILE A 287 1.67 -14.97 -14.17
N ARG A 288 2.63 -15.25 -15.06
CA ARG A 288 2.36 -15.88 -16.35
C ARG A 288 1.85 -17.31 -16.21
N TYR A 289 2.44 -18.13 -15.33
CA TYR A 289 2.02 -19.52 -15.15
C TYR A 289 0.61 -19.62 -14.56
N SER A 290 0.26 -18.75 -13.60
CA SER A 290 -1.11 -18.59 -13.09
C SER A 290 -2.08 -18.20 -14.22
N GLN A 291 -1.78 -17.14 -14.98
CA GLN A 291 -2.63 -16.68 -16.11
C GLN A 291 -2.80 -17.72 -17.23
N MET A 292 -1.87 -18.67 -17.37
CA MET A 292 -1.92 -19.76 -18.35
C MET A 292 -2.52 -21.07 -17.79
N GLY A 293 -2.97 -21.10 -16.53
CA GLY A 293 -3.41 -22.34 -15.85
C GLY A 293 -2.32 -23.41 -15.72
N ASN A 294 -1.04 -23.03 -15.83
CA ASN A 294 0.08 -23.96 -15.80
C ASN A 294 0.57 -24.19 -14.36
N TYR A 295 -0.32 -24.72 -13.53
CA TYR A 295 -0.08 -24.90 -12.10
C TYR A 295 1.12 -25.82 -11.82
N LYS A 296 1.39 -26.82 -12.67
CA LYS A 296 2.60 -27.65 -12.56
C LYS A 296 3.88 -26.81 -12.62
N ARG A 297 4.03 -25.91 -13.60
CA ARG A 297 5.20 -25.02 -13.66
C ARG A 297 5.19 -23.97 -12.55
N PHE A 298 4.01 -23.48 -12.17
CA PHE A 298 3.87 -22.55 -11.05
C PHE A 298 4.46 -23.14 -9.77
N PHE A 299 4.00 -24.32 -9.34
CA PHE A 299 4.48 -24.97 -8.11
C PHE A 299 5.94 -25.39 -8.19
N CYS A 300 6.41 -25.99 -9.30
CA CYS A 300 7.82 -26.32 -9.47
C CYS A 300 8.74 -25.08 -9.41
N SER A 301 8.31 -23.92 -9.91
CA SER A 301 9.10 -22.69 -9.84
C SER A 301 9.06 -22.08 -8.44
N LEU A 302 7.90 -22.11 -7.78
CA LEU A 302 7.72 -21.65 -6.40
C LEU A 302 8.61 -22.43 -5.42
N GLU A 303 8.68 -23.75 -5.55
CA GLU A 303 9.54 -24.62 -4.73
C GLU A 303 11.04 -24.41 -5.01
N ALA A 304 11.43 -24.25 -6.28
CA ALA A 304 12.85 -24.21 -6.67
C ALA A 304 13.52 -22.83 -6.60
N GLU A 305 12.76 -21.73 -6.74
CA GLU A 305 13.32 -20.38 -6.97
C GLU A 305 12.88 -19.30 -5.98
N ALA A 306 11.82 -19.51 -5.18
CA ALA A 306 11.32 -18.49 -4.26
C ALA A 306 12.29 -18.23 -3.10
N SER A 307 12.45 -16.96 -2.70
CA SER A 307 12.92 -16.68 -1.33
C SER A 307 11.82 -16.92 -0.31
N ASP A 308 12.22 -17.13 0.94
CA ASP A 308 11.33 -17.22 2.11
C ASP A 308 10.24 -16.13 2.12
N LEU A 309 10.59 -14.87 1.87
CA LEU A 309 9.62 -13.77 1.83
C LEU A 309 8.70 -13.82 0.60
N GLN A 310 9.21 -14.24 -0.58
CA GLN A 310 8.38 -14.43 -1.76
C GLN A 310 7.40 -15.60 -1.58
N LEU A 311 7.83 -16.68 -0.93
CA LEU A 311 7.01 -17.83 -0.59
C LEU A 311 5.91 -17.44 0.40
N ARG A 312 6.26 -16.84 1.55
CA ARG A 312 5.29 -16.35 2.55
C ARG A 312 4.25 -15.39 1.98
N LEU A 313 4.65 -14.56 1.01
CA LEU A 313 3.76 -13.64 0.32
C LEU A 313 2.78 -14.35 -0.62
N VAL A 314 3.22 -15.39 -1.33
CA VAL A 314 2.41 -16.11 -2.33
C VAL A 314 1.51 -17.17 -1.68
N GLU A 315 1.97 -17.78 -0.59
CA GLU A 315 1.31 -18.89 0.10
C GLU A 315 -0.19 -18.61 0.45
N PRO A 316 -0.57 -17.44 1.00
CA PRO A 316 -1.97 -17.06 1.21
C PRO A 316 -2.86 -17.01 -0.05
N PHE A 317 -2.27 -16.86 -1.23
CA PHE A 317 -3.01 -16.80 -2.50
C PHE A 317 -3.09 -18.17 -3.20
N LEU A 318 -2.45 -19.22 -2.68
CA LEU A 318 -2.43 -20.53 -3.34
C LEU A 318 -3.82 -21.16 -3.45
N ASP A 319 -4.66 -21.01 -2.44
CA ASP A 319 -6.05 -21.46 -2.49
C ASP A 319 -6.82 -20.69 -3.58
N GLU A 320 -6.60 -19.39 -3.74
CA GLU A 320 -7.22 -18.61 -4.83
C GLU A 320 -6.72 -19.03 -6.22
N VAL A 321 -5.50 -19.56 -6.32
CA VAL A 321 -4.88 -19.99 -7.59
C VAL A 321 -5.26 -21.43 -7.96
N VAL A 322 -5.55 -22.31 -6.99
CA VAL A 322 -5.90 -23.73 -7.26
C VAL A 322 -7.38 -23.94 -7.56
N PHE A 323 -8.27 -23.05 -7.12
CA PHE A 323 -9.72 -23.14 -7.36
C PHE A 323 -10.23 -22.28 -8.54
N LEU A 324 -9.35 -21.93 -9.50
CA LEU A 324 -9.65 -21.25 -10.77
C LEU A 324 -9.36 -22.13 -12.00
#